data_AF-A0AAV8HHT6-F1
#
_entry.id   AF-A0AAV8HHT6-F1
#
_cell.length_a   1.000
_cell.length_b   1.000
_cell.length_c   1.000
_cell.angle_alpha   90.00
_cell.angle_beta   90.00
_cell.angle_gamma   90.00
#
_symmetry.space_group_name_H-M   'P 1'
#
loop_
_entity.id
_entity.type
_entity.pdbx_description
1 polymer ?
#
loop_
_entity_poly.entity_id
_entity_poly.type
_entity_poly.pdbx_seq_one_letter_code
_entity_poly.pdbx_strand_id
1 'polypeptide(L)'
;MRSSLWFSLFLLVLRSLSLLTPIHAIILDVPSGKVKCLTEDLHNGTVSYAQYRVVNASASHLTISTRVSGPNGEELHHLQSVESGQFSFEVGTAGRHTACFWSPKFELTASVSVDVEWNLRTRARSPRDATKKGNLEAMGLELKKLENAVKLIHDEMIFLREREADTQMFNKETASKMSSLSLLSLAICLGVASLQIWHLKAFFQSKKIL
;
A
#
# COMPACT_ATOMS: atom_id res chain seq x y z
N MET A 1 18.84 -15.42 -42.15
CA MET A 1 19.41 -15.41 -40.77
C MET A 1 19.21 -14.09 -40.03
N ARG A 2 19.43 -12.91 -40.65
CA ARG A 2 19.35 -11.61 -39.95
C ARG A 2 17.96 -11.24 -39.38
N SER A 3 16.86 -11.63 -40.05
CA SER A 3 15.50 -11.40 -39.52
C SER A 3 15.14 -12.33 -38.36
N SER A 4 15.65 -13.56 -38.35
CA SER A 4 15.35 -14.58 -37.33
C SER A 4 15.95 -14.22 -35.96
N LEU A 5 17.16 -13.64 -35.94
CA LEU A 5 17.79 -13.16 -34.71
C LEU A 5 17.06 -11.96 -34.10
N TRP A 6 16.61 -11.03 -34.95
CA TRP A 6 15.83 -9.87 -34.50
C TRP A 6 14.45 -10.29 -33.98
N PHE A 7 13.82 -11.27 -34.63
CA PHE A 7 12.57 -11.86 -34.19
C PHE A 7 12.72 -12.60 -32.86
N SER A 8 13.81 -13.34 -32.67
CA SER A 8 14.12 -14.02 -31.40
C SER A 8 14.39 -13.03 -30.27
N LEU A 9 15.11 -11.92 -30.54
CA LEU A 9 15.33 -10.86 -29.54
C LEU A 9 14.02 -10.17 -29.14
N PHE A 10 13.18 -9.87 -30.12
CA PHE A 10 11.87 -9.26 -29.90
C PHE A 10 10.96 -10.14 -29.04
N LEU A 11 10.94 -11.46 -29.31
CA LEU A 11 10.20 -12.43 -28.49
C LEU A 11 10.72 -12.52 -27.05
N LEU A 12 12.03 -12.40 -26.86
CA LEU A 12 12.66 -12.46 -25.54
C LEU A 12 12.36 -11.20 -24.71
N VAL A 13 12.34 -10.03 -25.35
CA VAL A 13 11.94 -8.75 -24.73
C VAL A 13 10.44 -8.77 -24.38
N LEU A 14 9.57 -9.26 -25.27
CA LEU A 14 8.14 -9.41 -24.98
C LEU A 14 7.88 -10.31 -23.76
N ARG A 15 8.62 -11.42 -23.65
CA ARG A 15 8.55 -12.34 -22.49
C ARG A 15 9.03 -11.70 -21.19
N SER A 16 10.01 -10.80 -21.25
CA SER A 16 10.50 -10.07 -20.07
C SER A 16 9.53 -8.99 -19.59
N LEU A 17 8.82 -8.32 -20.51
CA LEU A 17 7.88 -7.25 -20.20
C LEU A 17 6.61 -7.78 -19.51
N SER A 18 6.24 -9.04 -19.77
CA SER A 18 5.11 -9.72 -19.09
C SER A 18 5.34 -10.07 -17.62
N LEU A 19 6.52 -9.80 -17.04
CA LEU A 19 6.80 -10.06 -15.62
C LEU A 19 6.57 -8.85 -14.70
N LEU A 20 6.07 -7.71 -15.21
CA LEU A 20 5.60 -6.63 -14.33
C LEU A 20 4.31 -7.08 -13.64
N THR A 21 4.42 -7.45 -12.37
CA THR A 21 3.24 -7.68 -11.52
C THR A 21 2.49 -6.36 -11.30
N PRO A 22 1.15 -6.36 -11.33
CA PRO A 22 0.37 -5.17 -11.08
C PRO A 22 0.60 -4.66 -9.64
N ILE A 23 0.79 -3.36 -9.51
CA ILE A 23 0.75 -2.65 -8.23
C ILE A 23 -0.69 -2.75 -7.72
N HIS A 24 -0.87 -3.28 -6.50
CA HIS A 24 -2.19 -3.45 -5.92
C HIS A 24 -2.61 -2.15 -5.22
N ALA A 25 -3.50 -1.39 -5.85
CA ALA A 25 -4.34 -0.40 -5.17
C ALA A 25 -5.58 -1.11 -4.60
N ILE A 26 -6.09 -0.66 -3.44
CA ILE A 26 -7.30 -1.23 -2.86
C ILE A 26 -8.50 -0.61 -3.57
N ILE A 27 -8.99 -1.31 -4.59
CA ILE A 27 -10.22 -0.96 -5.31
C ILE A 27 -11.35 -1.84 -4.76
N LEU A 28 -12.39 -1.19 -4.27
CA LEU A 28 -13.57 -1.83 -3.70
C LEU A 28 -14.74 -1.73 -4.68
N ASP A 29 -15.16 -2.86 -5.24
CA ASP A 29 -16.35 -2.94 -6.08
C ASP A 29 -17.61 -3.06 -5.22
N VAL A 30 -18.42 -1.99 -5.25
CA VAL A 30 -19.66 -1.87 -4.50
C VAL A 30 -20.84 -2.06 -5.46
N PRO A 31 -21.49 -3.24 -5.47
CA PRO A 31 -22.68 -3.44 -6.28
C PRO A 31 -23.86 -2.64 -5.73
N SER A 32 -24.68 -2.15 -6.64
CA SER A 32 -25.89 -1.38 -6.34
C SER A 32 -26.82 -2.13 -5.38
N GLY A 33 -27.29 -1.43 -4.35
CA GLY A 33 -28.16 -1.99 -3.31
C GLY A 33 -27.46 -2.84 -2.26
N LYS A 34 -26.12 -2.99 -2.31
CA LYS A 34 -25.34 -3.62 -1.24
C LYS A 34 -24.40 -2.61 -0.60
N VAL A 35 -23.99 -2.93 0.62
CA VAL A 35 -22.99 -2.19 1.38
C VAL A 35 -21.71 -3.01 1.44
N LYS A 36 -20.56 -2.38 1.24
CA LYS A 36 -19.24 -2.95 1.46
C LYS A 36 -18.50 -2.15 2.51
N CYS A 37 -17.80 -2.82 3.42
CA CYS A 37 -17.11 -2.15 4.52
C CYS A 37 -15.65 -2.58 4.61
N LEU A 38 -14.79 -1.62 4.93
CA LEU A 38 -13.40 -1.81 5.31
C LEU A 38 -13.29 -1.62 6.83
N THR A 39 -12.53 -2.46 7.50
CA THR A 39 -12.46 -2.49 8.96
C THR A 39 -11.00 -2.50 9.40
N GLU A 40 -10.64 -1.60 10.31
CA GLU A 40 -9.26 -1.45 10.83
C GLU A 40 -9.30 -1.35 12.35
N ASP A 41 -8.36 -2.02 13.04
CA ASP A 41 -8.20 -1.91 14.49
C ASP A 41 -7.24 -0.77 14.83
N LEU A 42 -7.76 0.26 15.50
CA LEU A 42 -7.02 1.50 15.79
C LEU A 42 -6.71 1.63 17.29
N HIS A 43 -5.55 2.19 17.62
CA HIS A 43 -5.13 2.44 18.99
C HIS A 43 -5.48 3.86 19.44
N ASN A 44 -5.73 4.03 20.75
CA ASN A 44 -6.05 5.33 21.35
C ASN A 44 -4.93 6.36 21.11
N GLY A 45 -5.31 7.58 20.72
CA GLY A 45 -4.39 8.68 20.42
C GLY A 45 -3.75 8.62 19.02
N THR A 46 -4.12 7.64 18.20
CA THR A 46 -3.74 7.60 16.77
C THR A 46 -4.65 8.54 15.98
N VAL A 47 -4.08 9.29 15.03
CA VAL A 47 -4.85 10.08 14.08
C VAL A 47 -5.09 9.24 12.83
N SER A 48 -6.34 8.93 12.55
CA SER A 48 -6.78 8.23 11.35
C SER A 48 -7.04 9.23 10.23
N TYR A 49 -6.60 8.93 9.01
CA TYR A 49 -6.89 9.70 7.80
C TYR A 49 -7.19 8.74 6.65
N ALA A 50 -8.28 8.95 5.94
CA ALA A 50 -8.52 8.24 4.70
C ALA A 50 -9.14 9.14 3.64
N GLN A 51 -8.84 8.82 2.38
CA GLN A 51 -9.42 9.44 1.21
C GLN A 51 -10.00 8.37 0.28
N TYR A 52 -11.09 8.70 -0.39
CA TYR A 52 -11.77 7.78 -1.30
C TYR A 52 -12.30 8.50 -2.53
N ARG A 53 -12.32 7.79 -3.66
CA ARG A 53 -12.81 8.32 -4.93
C ARG A 53 -13.43 7.22 -5.79
N VAL A 54 -14.50 7.55 -6.50
CA VAL A 54 -15.08 6.71 -7.54
C VAL A 54 -14.14 6.70 -8.75
N VAL A 55 -13.63 5.51 -9.11
CA VAL A 55 -12.72 5.34 -10.25
C VAL A 55 -13.50 4.93 -11.50
N ASN A 56 -14.41 3.97 -11.34
CA ASN A 56 -15.24 3.47 -12.42
C ASN A 56 -16.67 3.28 -11.92
N ALA A 57 -17.63 3.58 -12.78
CA ALA A 57 -19.05 3.35 -12.55
C ALA A 57 -19.64 2.73 -13.81
N SER A 58 -20.41 1.65 -13.65
CA SER A 58 -21.08 0.98 -14.77
C SER A 58 -22.20 1.82 -15.41
N ALA A 59 -22.71 2.82 -14.69
CA ALA A 59 -23.72 3.76 -15.17
C ALA A 59 -23.21 5.20 -15.03
N SER A 60 -23.76 6.11 -15.83
CA SER A 60 -23.38 7.52 -15.85
C SER A 60 -23.71 8.20 -14.52
N HIS A 61 -22.74 8.89 -13.92
CA HIS A 61 -22.90 9.72 -12.72
C HIS A 61 -23.35 8.99 -11.44
N LEU A 62 -22.85 7.77 -11.20
CA LEU A 62 -23.05 7.13 -9.89
C LEU A 62 -22.17 7.77 -8.82
N THR A 63 -22.82 8.30 -7.79
CA THR A 63 -22.17 8.80 -6.57
C THR A 63 -22.08 7.69 -5.51
N ILE A 64 -21.19 7.84 -4.54
CA ILE A 64 -21.04 6.95 -3.40
C ILE A 64 -21.41 7.69 -2.10
N SER A 65 -22.00 6.96 -1.17
CA SER A 65 -22.22 7.38 0.21
C SER A 65 -21.31 6.58 1.13
N THR A 66 -20.81 7.24 2.17
CA THR A 66 -19.84 6.69 3.11
C THR A 66 -20.26 6.97 4.54
N ARG A 67 -20.11 5.98 5.42
CA ARG A 67 -20.27 6.10 6.86
C ARG A 67 -19.07 5.46 7.54
N VAL A 68 -18.50 6.16 8.51
CA VAL A 68 -17.44 5.63 9.38
C VAL A 68 -17.99 5.53 10.79
N SER A 69 -17.88 4.34 11.39
CA SER A 69 -18.29 4.08 12.76
C SER A 69 -17.12 3.61 13.61
N GLY A 70 -17.12 4.03 14.88
CA GLY A 70 -16.18 3.56 15.89
C GLY A 70 -16.57 2.21 16.50
N PRO A 71 -15.79 1.73 17.49
CA PRO A 71 -15.96 0.41 18.09
C PRO A 71 -17.27 0.26 18.89
N ASN A 72 -17.84 1.35 19.39
CA ASN A 72 -19.11 1.33 20.12
C ASN A 72 -20.32 1.61 19.20
N GLY A 73 -20.10 1.70 17.89
CA GLY A 73 -21.11 2.03 16.90
C GLY A 73 -21.42 3.52 16.79
N GLU A 74 -20.62 4.39 17.41
CA GLU A 74 -20.71 5.84 17.25
C GLU A 74 -20.39 6.24 15.79
N GLU A 75 -21.19 7.16 15.23
CA GLU A 75 -20.93 7.68 13.88
C GLU A 75 -19.85 8.77 13.95
N LEU A 76 -18.69 8.50 13.38
CA LEU A 76 -17.54 9.42 13.37
C LEU A 76 -17.53 10.30 12.12
N HIS A 77 -18.04 9.78 11.01
CA HIS A 77 -18.11 10.50 9.75
C HIS A 77 -19.26 9.95 8.91
N HIS A 78 -19.93 10.84 8.19
CA HIS A 78 -20.98 10.46 7.27
C HIS A 78 -21.06 11.48 6.14
N LEU A 79 -20.96 10.98 4.91
CA LEU A 79 -21.05 11.78 3.70
C LEU A 79 -21.93 11.04 2.70
N GLN A 80 -22.82 11.77 2.01
CA GLN A 80 -23.76 11.16 1.09
C GLN A 80 -23.61 11.70 -0.32
N SER A 81 -23.78 10.80 -1.30
CA SER A 81 -23.88 11.14 -2.72
C SER A 81 -22.75 12.05 -3.24
N VAL A 82 -21.50 11.64 -3.02
CA VAL A 82 -20.32 12.32 -3.56
C VAL A 82 -19.52 11.44 -4.52
N GLU A 83 -18.72 12.04 -5.39
CA GLU A 83 -17.79 11.32 -6.27
C GLU A 83 -16.44 11.02 -5.58
N SER A 84 -16.08 11.83 -4.58
CA SER A 84 -14.90 11.65 -3.76
C SER A 84 -15.09 12.31 -2.40
N GLY A 85 -14.31 11.87 -1.41
CA GLY A 85 -14.34 12.42 -0.06
C GLY A 85 -13.11 12.02 0.76
N GLN A 86 -12.99 12.61 1.94
CA GLN A 86 -11.94 12.30 2.89
C GLN A 86 -12.47 12.43 4.32
N PHE A 87 -11.92 11.64 5.24
CA PHE A 87 -12.21 11.74 6.66
C PHE A 87 -10.91 11.70 7.47
N SER A 88 -10.91 12.47 8.57
CA SER A 88 -9.82 12.42 9.54
C SER A 88 -10.38 12.60 10.94
N PHE A 89 -9.94 11.76 11.86
CA PHE A 89 -10.34 11.81 13.26
C PHE A 89 -9.23 11.27 14.16
N GLU A 90 -9.20 11.75 15.40
CA GLU A 90 -8.33 11.20 16.44
C GLU A 90 -9.09 10.08 17.16
N VAL A 91 -8.43 8.94 17.34
CA VAL A 91 -9.03 7.73 17.90
C VAL A 91 -9.13 7.89 19.41
N GLY A 92 -10.34 8.08 19.92
CA GLY A 92 -10.60 8.22 21.36
C GLY A 92 -10.66 6.88 22.11
N THR A 93 -11.20 5.84 21.46
CA THR A 93 -11.31 4.49 22.03
C THR A 93 -10.58 3.51 21.14
N ALA A 94 -9.67 2.73 21.72
CA ALA A 94 -8.98 1.69 20.97
C ALA A 94 -9.96 0.58 20.55
N GLY A 95 -9.84 0.09 19.32
CA GLY A 95 -10.66 -1.01 18.82
C GLY A 95 -11.04 -0.85 17.35
N ARG A 96 -12.07 -1.58 16.97
CA ARG A 96 -12.47 -1.80 15.58
C ARG A 96 -13.24 -0.61 15.00
N HIS A 97 -12.65 0.06 14.03
CA HIS A 97 -13.28 1.13 13.27
C HIS A 97 -13.66 0.64 11.88
N THR A 98 -14.87 0.96 11.43
CA THR A 98 -15.43 0.43 10.18
C THR A 98 -15.87 1.57 9.27
N ALA A 99 -15.35 1.60 8.04
CA ALA A 99 -15.78 2.50 6.97
C ALA A 99 -16.61 1.72 5.95
N CYS A 100 -17.89 2.07 5.82
CA CYS A 100 -18.83 1.44 4.90
C CYS A 100 -19.18 2.36 3.72
N PHE A 101 -19.30 1.77 2.54
CA PHE A 101 -19.57 2.42 1.26
C PHE A 101 -20.79 1.77 0.59
N TRP A 102 -21.69 2.58 0.04
CA TRP A 102 -22.87 2.13 -0.69
C TRP A 102 -23.33 3.16 -1.73
N SER A 103 -24.02 2.71 -2.78
CA SER A 103 -24.65 3.61 -3.74
C SER A 103 -25.97 4.16 -3.16
N PRO A 104 -26.22 5.49 -3.20
CA PRO A 104 -27.46 6.07 -2.70
C PRO A 104 -28.66 5.75 -3.60
N LYS A 105 -28.39 5.52 -4.90
CA LYS A 105 -29.39 5.12 -5.88
C LYS A 105 -29.23 3.64 -6.20
N PHE A 106 -30.36 2.95 -6.29
CA PHE A 106 -30.42 1.57 -6.74
C PHE A 106 -30.64 1.54 -8.25
N GLU A 107 -29.69 0.98 -8.97
CA GLU A 107 -29.79 0.64 -10.39
C GLU A 107 -29.51 -0.85 -10.60
N LEU A 108 -30.28 -1.49 -11.48
CA LEU A 108 -30.18 -2.92 -11.73
C LEU A 108 -28.88 -3.23 -12.47
N THR A 109 -28.10 -4.20 -11.98
CA THR A 109 -26.82 -4.63 -12.58
C THR A 109 -25.71 -3.57 -12.54
N ALA A 110 -25.91 -2.48 -11.78
CA ALA A 110 -24.89 -1.45 -11.63
C ALA A 110 -23.90 -1.75 -10.49
N SER A 111 -22.64 -1.33 -10.66
CA SER A 111 -21.61 -1.35 -9.62
C SER A 111 -20.72 -0.11 -9.69
N VAL A 112 -20.25 0.32 -8.52
CA VAL A 112 -19.34 1.46 -8.36
C VAL A 112 -18.02 0.94 -7.80
N SER A 113 -16.93 1.17 -8.53
CA SER A 113 -15.57 0.86 -8.08
C SER A 113 -15.01 2.08 -7.36
N VAL A 114 -14.72 1.92 -6.07
CA VAL A 114 -14.20 2.97 -5.19
C VAL A 114 -12.75 2.65 -4.83
N ASP A 115 -11.84 3.57 -5.13
CA ASP A 115 -10.46 3.51 -4.64
C ASP A 115 -10.42 4.14 -3.25
N VAL A 116 -9.82 3.43 -2.28
CA VAL A 116 -9.78 3.83 -0.88
C VAL A 116 -8.34 3.74 -0.37
N GLU A 117 -7.84 4.86 0.11
CA GLU A 117 -6.52 4.96 0.73
C GLU A 117 -6.68 5.32 2.22
N TRP A 118 -6.42 4.37 3.10
CA TRP A 118 -6.54 4.53 4.55
C TRP A 118 -5.16 4.55 5.19
N ASN A 119 -4.78 5.68 5.77
CA ASN A 119 -3.50 5.95 6.39
C ASN A 119 -3.66 6.25 7.89
N LEU A 120 -2.71 5.76 8.71
CA LEU A 120 -2.65 6.06 10.14
C LEU A 120 -1.44 6.97 10.41
N ARG A 121 -1.64 8.03 11.19
CA ARG A 121 -0.57 8.91 11.68
C ARG A 121 -0.56 8.85 13.21
N THR A 122 0.52 8.35 13.80
CA THR A 122 0.66 8.36 15.26
C THR A 122 1.01 9.77 15.72
N ARG A 123 0.30 10.26 16.74
CA ARG A 123 0.64 11.52 17.39
C ARG A 123 1.74 11.25 18.41
N ALA A 124 2.92 11.83 18.23
CA ALA A 124 3.93 11.87 19.29
C ALA A 124 3.30 12.53 20.52
N ARG A 125 3.07 11.75 21.59
CA ARG A 125 2.38 12.21 22.80
C ARG A 125 3.19 13.32 23.47
N SER A 126 2.66 14.55 23.48
CA SER A 126 3.29 15.65 24.20
C SER A 126 3.05 15.51 25.71
N PRO A 127 4.10 15.58 26.56
CA PRO A 127 3.98 15.39 28.00
C PRO A 127 3.41 16.65 28.68
N ARG A 128 2.09 16.82 28.73
CA ARG A 128 1.47 17.90 29.54
C ARG A 128 0.39 17.45 30.53
N ASP A 129 -0.11 16.22 30.43
CA ASP A 129 -1.22 15.76 31.28
C ASP A 129 -0.80 14.91 32.50
N ALA A 130 0.49 14.81 32.79
CA ALA A 130 1.00 14.04 33.95
C ALA A 130 1.14 14.87 35.25
N THR A 131 0.55 16.06 35.32
CA THR A 131 0.67 16.94 36.49
C THR A 131 -0.52 16.79 37.41
N LYS A 132 -0.53 15.73 38.23
CA LYS A 132 -1.23 15.65 39.53
C LYS A 132 -0.98 14.29 40.19
N LYS A 133 0.21 14.08 40.73
CA LYS A 133 0.38 13.24 41.93
C LYS A 133 1.78 13.43 42.54
N GLY A 134 1.77 14.01 43.74
CA GLY A 134 2.63 13.60 44.85
C GLY A 134 4.14 13.76 44.67
N ASN A 135 4.60 14.94 45.06
CA ASN A 135 5.86 15.26 45.72
C ASN A 135 6.58 14.06 46.40
N LEU A 136 7.35 13.26 45.66
CA LEU A 136 8.44 12.41 46.18
C LEU A 136 9.54 12.27 45.12
N GLU A 137 10.74 12.74 45.48
CA GLU A 137 12.05 12.42 44.87
C GLU A 137 12.28 12.89 43.42
N ALA A 138 12.75 14.14 43.29
CA ALA A 138 13.06 14.81 42.04
C ALA A 138 14.10 14.09 41.13
N MET A 139 14.83 13.07 41.61
CA MET A 139 15.71 12.23 40.77
C MET A 139 15.07 10.90 40.35
N GLY A 140 14.21 10.29 41.17
CA GLY A 140 13.47 9.08 40.81
C GLY A 140 12.41 9.36 39.73
N LEU A 141 11.89 10.59 39.70
CA LEU A 141 10.87 11.02 38.75
C LEU A 141 11.38 11.13 37.31
N GLU A 142 12.66 11.47 37.11
CA GLU A 142 13.27 11.52 35.77
C GLU A 142 13.54 10.10 35.24
N LEU A 143 14.07 9.22 36.08
CA LEU A 143 14.26 7.81 35.73
C LEU A 143 12.93 7.11 35.43
N LYS A 144 11.89 7.37 36.22
CA LYS A 144 10.54 6.80 36.00
C LYS A 144 9.86 7.35 34.75
N LYS A 145 10.17 8.59 34.36
CA LYS A 145 9.74 9.16 33.07
C LYS A 145 10.45 8.48 31.90
N LEU A 146 11.76 8.26 31.99
CA LEU A 146 12.51 7.53 30.97
C LEU A 146 12.09 6.06 30.89
N GLU A 147 11.85 5.39 32.01
CA GLU A 147 11.39 4.00 32.06
C GLU A 147 10.02 3.86 31.38
N ASN A 148 9.07 4.74 31.70
CA ASN A 148 7.75 4.73 31.06
C ASN A 148 7.82 5.07 29.56
N ALA A 149 8.70 6.00 29.16
CA ALA A 149 8.90 6.33 27.76
C ALA A 149 9.54 5.18 26.98
N VAL A 150 10.55 4.52 27.54
CA VAL A 150 11.21 3.34 26.96
C VAL A 150 10.23 2.19 26.86
N LYS A 151 9.39 1.97 27.88
CA LYS A 151 8.39 0.91 27.87
C LYS A 151 7.32 1.13 26.80
N LEU A 152 6.85 2.37 26.64
CA LEU A 152 5.94 2.75 25.56
C LEU A 152 6.58 2.54 24.17
N ILE A 153 7.83 2.98 23.99
CA ILE A 153 8.58 2.77 22.74
C ILE A 153 8.80 1.27 22.48
N HIS A 154 9.07 0.48 23.53
CA HIS A 154 9.31 -0.95 23.42
C HIS A 154 8.05 -1.70 22.99
N ASP A 155 6.90 -1.37 23.59
CA ASP A 155 5.62 -1.96 23.21
C ASP A 155 5.24 -1.57 21.77
N GLU A 156 5.47 -0.31 21.35
CA GLU A 156 5.28 0.11 19.96
C GLU A 156 6.26 -0.60 19.01
N MET A 157 7.53 -0.79 19.40
CA MET A 157 8.53 -1.50 18.60
C MET A 157 8.14 -2.96 18.40
N ILE A 158 7.62 -3.63 19.44
CA ILE A 158 7.13 -5.01 19.34
C ILE A 158 5.92 -5.08 18.40
N PHE A 159 4.96 -4.16 18.55
CA PHE A 159 3.79 -4.09 17.67
C PHE A 159 4.18 -3.86 16.20
N LEU A 160 5.09 -2.92 15.93
CA LEU A 160 5.60 -2.66 14.59
C LEU A 160 6.34 -3.89 14.03
N ARG A 161 7.12 -4.60 14.85
CA ARG A 161 7.84 -5.81 14.43
C ARG A 161 6.91 -6.95 14.01
N GLU A 162 5.83 -7.17 14.74
CA GLU A 162 4.84 -8.21 14.44
C GLU A 162 4.20 -7.93 13.07
N ARG A 163 3.83 -6.67 12.80
CA ARG A 163 3.27 -6.23 11.52
C ARG A 163 4.30 -6.24 10.37
N GLU A 164 5.56 -5.94 10.67
CA GLU A 164 6.67 -6.09 9.72
C GLU A 164 6.91 -7.56 9.36
N ALA A 165 6.71 -8.52 10.27
CA ALA A 165 6.89 -9.94 9.97
C ALA A 165 5.91 -10.43 8.89
N ASP A 166 4.64 -10.00 8.97
CA ASP A 166 3.62 -10.29 7.95
C ASP A 166 3.95 -9.61 6.61
N THR A 167 4.45 -8.38 6.65
CA THR A 167 4.83 -7.62 5.44
C THR A 167 6.15 -8.13 4.83
N GLN A 168 7.05 -8.70 5.63
CA GLN A 168 8.32 -9.26 5.18
C GLN A 168 8.14 -10.52 4.33
N MET A 169 7.09 -11.31 4.54
CA MET A 169 6.82 -12.48 3.71
C MET A 169 6.53 -12.07 2.26
N PHE A 170 5.70 -11.03 2.07
CA PHE A 170 5.41 -10.47 0.75
C PHE A 170 6.62 -9.74 0.13
N ASN A 171 7.41 -9.02 0.94
CA ASN A 171 8.63 -8.34 0.47
C ASN A 171 9.74 -9.32 0.07
N LYS A 172 9.89 -10.47 0.75
CA LYS A 172 10.89 -11.49 0.39
C LYS A 172 10.59 -12.11 -0.97
N GLU A 173 9.31 -12.35 -1.28
CA GLU A 173 8.92 -12.84 -2.60
C GLU A 173 9.12 -11.79 -3.70
N THR A 174 8.77 -10.52 -3.43
CA THR A 174 8.94 -9.43 -4.38
C THR A 174 10.41 -9.10 -4.64
N ALA A 175 11.25 -9.04 -3.61
CA ALA A 175 12.68 -8.78 -3.74
C ALA A 175 13.43 -9.92 -4.45
N SER A 176 13.07 -11.17 -4.17
CA SER A 176 13.63 -12.34 -4.86
C SER A 176 13.30 -12.34 -6.35
N LYS A 177 12.04 -12.05 -6.71
CA LYS A 177 11.58 -11.93 -8.10
C LYS A 177 12.27 -10.76 -8.80
N MET A 178 12.39 -9.60 -8.14
CA MET A 178 13.04 -8.40 -8.68
C MET A 178 14.54 -8.61 -8.92
N SER A 179 15.24 -9.29 -8.01
CA SER A 179 16.66 -9.66 -8.16
C SER A 179 16.87 -10.64 -9.33
N SER A 180 16.05 -11.69 -9.41
CA SER A 180 16.11 -12.69 -10.48
C SER A 180 15.89 -12.07 -11.87
N LEU A 181 14.91 -11.17 -12.00
CA LEU A 181 14.65 -10.42 -13.23
C LEU A 181 15.81 -9.52 -13.66
N SER A 182 16.42 -8.81 -12.71
CA SER A 182 17.56 -7.94 -12.97
C SER A 182 18.78 -8.73 -13.46
N LEU A 183 19.07 -9.89 -12.85
CA LEU A 183 20.16 -10.77 -13.26
C LEU A 183 19.93 -11.35 -14.66
N LEU A 184 18.70 -11.79 -14.95
CA LEU A 184 18.33 -12.29 -16.27
C LEU A 184 18.52 -11.23 -17.36
N SER A 185 18.05 -9.99 -17.11
CA SER A 185 18.21 -8.86 -18.03
C SER A 185 19.68 -8.59 -18.35
N LEU A 186 20.55 -8.54 -17.33
CA LEU A 186 21.98 -8.33 -17.50
C LEU A 186 22.62 -9.45 -18.35
N ALA A 187 22.27 -10.71 -18.09
CA ALA A 187 22.79 -11.85 -18.84
C ALA A 187 22.40 -11.78 -20.33
N ILE A 188 21.17 -11.37 -20.64
CA ILE A 188 20.71 -11.18 -22.02
C ILE A 188 21.50 -10.08 -22.71
N CYS A 189 21.71 -8.93 -22.07
CA CYS A 189 22.50 -7.83 -22.62
C CYS A 189 23.94 -8.27 -22.95
N LEU A 190 24.59 -9.02 -22.06
CA LEU A 190 25.93 -9.56 -22.29
C LEU A 190 25.96 -10.56 -23.45
N GLY A 191 24.94 -11.41 -23.57
CA GLY A 191 24.80 -12.34 -24.70
C GLY A 191 24.67 -11.62 -26.04
N VAL A 192 23.85 -10.57 -26.10
CA VAL A 192 23.68 -9.74 -27.30
C VAL A 192 24.99 -9.05 -27.69
N ALA A 193 25.67 -8.41 -26.74
CA ALA A 193 26.95 -7.75 -26.99
C ALA A 193 28.00 -8.74 -27.53
N SER A 194 28.07 -9.95 -26.95
CA SER A 194 28.98 -11.00 -27.39
C SER A 194 28.70 -11.46 -28.83
N LEU A 195 27.42 -11.68 -29.16
CA LEU A 195 27.00 -12.03 -30.52
C LEU A 195 27.30 -10.92 -31.53
N GLN A 196 27.10 -9.66 -31.16
CA GLN A 196 27.45 -8.51 -32.01
C GLN A 196 28.95 -8.48 -32.33
N ILE A 197 29.81 -8.71 -31.34
CA ILE A 197 31.27 -8.75 -31.51
C ILE A 197 31.68 -9.94 -32.38
N TRP A 198 31.11 -11.12 -32.15
CA TRP A 198 31.43 -12.32 -32.94
C TRP A 198 31.01 -12.15 -34.41
N HIS A 199 29.82 -11.60 -34.65
CA HIS A 199 29.35 -11.30 -36.00
C HIS A 199 30.27 -10.32 -36.73
N LEU A 200 30.73 -9.26 -36.06
CA LEU A 200 31.66 -8.30 -36.64
C LEU A 200 32.99 -8.98 -37.04
N LYS A 201 33.54 -9.83 -36.15
CA LYS A 201 34.76 -10.60 -36.45
C LYS A 201 34.59 -11.57 -37.62
N ALA A 202 33.48 -12.32 -37.66
CA ALA A 202 33.20 -13.25 -38.74
C ALA A 202 33.01 -12.54 -40.09
N PHE A 203 32.37 -11.37 -40.08
CA PHE A 203 32.20 -10.54 -41.27
C PHE A 203 33.56 -10.03 -41.81
N PHE A 204 34.46 -9.56 -40.94
CA PHE A 204 35.80 -9.12 -41.35
C PHE A 204 36.68 -10.28 -41.87
N GLN A 205 36.59 -11.47 -41.26
CA GLN A 205 37.29 -12.66 -41.74
C GLN A 205 36.78 -13.14 -43.10
N SER A 206 35.46 -13.13 -43.31
CA SER A 206 34.85 -13.56 -44.58
C SER A 206 35.15 -12.59 -45.73
N LYS A 207 35.27 -11.29 -45.43
CA LYS A 207 35.54 -10.24 -46.43
C LYS A 207 37.02 -10.01 -46.71
N LYS A 208 37.95 -10.68 -46.01
CA LYS A 208 39.42 -10.56 -46.16
C LYS A 208 39.89 -9.10 -46.26
N ILE A 209 39.50 -8.26 -45.31
CA ILE A 209 39.97 -6.86 -45.21
C ILE A 209 41.05 -6.71 -44.12
N LEU A 210 41.62 -7.85 -43.70
CA LEU A 210 42.96 -7.95 -43.12
C LEU A 210 43.71 -9.05 -43.86
#